data_AF-A0A6P0U539-F1
#
_entry.id   AF-A0A6P0U539-F1
#
_cell.length_a   1.000
_cell.length_b   1.000
_cell.length_c   1.000
_cell.angle_alpha   90.00
_cell.angle_beta   90.00
_cell.angle_gamma   90.00
#
_symmetry.space_group_name_H-M   'P 1'
#
loop_
_entity.id
_entity.type
_entity.pdbx_description
1 polymer ?
#
loop_
_entity_poly.entity_id
_entity_poly.type
_entity_poly.pdbx_seq_one_letter_code
_entity_poly.pdbx_strand_id
1 'polypeptide(L)'
;MDAKDSGLDWRFNPLKIFRREILPLLADLRLAIALLLVIAISSISGTVIEQGESINFYQENYPEKPALFGFLTWKVILLLELDHVYRTWWFLSILILFGASLTACTFTRQMPALKSANRWKFYNKKQQFENLALSTEIEKASLDSLEKILQHEHLNFVRLEQAKHLLRNYGMTIKEVAANCGFADSNYFCRLFRQKTDRTPSQYRMQYHSKAKYDPPRSPPV
;
A
#
# COMPACT_ATOMS: atom_id res chain seq x y z
N MET A 1 -54.35 0.24 41.61
CA MET A 1 -53.31 1.18 42.08
C MET A 1 -52.10 0.91 41.23
N ASP A 2 -51.92 1.76 40.24
CA ASP A 2 -51.21 1.48 39.00
C ASP A 2 -49.70 1.64 39.13
N ALA A 3 -48.95 0.57 38.88
CA ALA A 3 -47.51 0.64 38.64
C ALA A 3 -47.31 0.69 37.13
N LYS A 4 -47.07 1.90 36.63
CA LYS A 4 -46.82 2.26 35.25
C LYS A 4 -45.49 1.64 34.79
N ASP A 5 -45.58 0.64 33.91
CA ASP A 5 -44.43 0.07 33.20
C ASP A 5 -43.90 1.10 32.20
N SER A 6 -42.89 1.87 32.62
CA SER A 6 -42.14 2.76 31.75
C SER A 6 -40.99 1.99 31.11
N GLY A 7 -41.27 1.34 29.99
CA GLY A 7 -40.25 0.80 29.09
C GLY A 7 -39.33 1.91 28.58
N LEU A 8 -38.17 2.04 29.23
CA LEU A 8 -37.10 2.95 28.83
C LEU A 8 -36.33 2.29 27.67
N ASP A 9 -36.50 2.88 26.49
CA ASP A 9 -36.07 2.40 25.18
C ASP A 9 -34.54 2.21 25.07
N TRP A 10 -34.08 0.96 25.09
CA TRP A 10 -32.66 0.56 25.03
C TRP A 10 -32.06 0.62 23.60
N ARG A 11 -32.78 1.19 22.62
CA ARG A 11 -32.41 1.20 21.20
C ARG A 11 -31.48 2.33 20.78
N PHE A 12 -31.27 3.34 21.62
CA PHE A 12 -30.47 4.52 21.28
C PHE A 12 -29.21 4.62 22.15
N ASN A 13 -28.19 3.81 21.87
CA ASN A 13 -26.87 4.03 22.45
C ASN A 13 -26.00 4.83 21.46
N PRO A 14 -25.87 6.17 21.62
CA PRO A 14 -25.24 7.05 20.64
C PRO A 14 -23.77 6.69 20.37
N LEU A 15 -23.05 6.18 21.37
CA LEU A 15 -21.66 5.72 21.22
C LEU A 15 -21.52 4.53 20.27
N LYS A 16 -22.50 3.62 20.29
CA LYS A 16 -22.48 2.41 19.45
C LYS A 16 -22.75 2.75 17.98
N ILE A 17 -23.66 3.68 17.73
CA ILE A 17 -23.98 4.22 16.39
C ILE A 17 -22.77 4.99 15.85
N PHE A 18 -22.21 5.91 16.65
CA PHE A 18 -21.04 6.69 16.27
C PHE A 18 -19.86 5.81 15.81
N ARG A 19 -19.55 4.75 16.58
CA ARG A 19 -18.44 3.85 16.25
C ARG A 19 -18.69 2.99 15.00
N ARG A 20 -19.93 2.60 14.73
CA ARG A 20 -20.27 1.67 13.63
C ARG A 20 -20.56 2.36 12.31
N GLU A 21 -21.18 3.53 12.34
CA GLU A 21 -21.70 4.19 11.12
C GLU A 21 -20.93 5.47 10.79
N ILE A 22 -20.68 6.33 11.78
CA ILE A 22 -20.02 7.62 11.55
C ILE A 22 -18.50 7.49 11.42
N LEU A 23 -17.86 6.68 12.27
CA LEU A 23 -16.40 6.51 12.27
C LEU A 23 -15.84 6.01 10.93
N PRO A 24 -16.43 5.00 10.25
CA PRO A 24 -15.94 4.55 8.95
C PRO A 24 -16.14 5.58 7.84
N LEU A 25 -17.22 6.37 7.89
CA LEU A 25 -17.49 7.45 6.93
C LEU A 25 -16.44 8.57 7.07
N LEU A 26 -16.14 8.99 8.31
CA LEU A 26 -15.11 10.00 8.59
C LEU A 26 -13.70 9.50 8.23
N ALA A 27 -13.43 8.20 8.38
CA ALA A 27 -12.15 7.59 8.05
C ALA A 27 -11.97 7.21 6.56
N ASP A 28 -12.88 7.65 5.69
CA ASP A 28 -12.78 7.43 4.26
C ASP A 28 -11.77 8.39 3.59
N LEU A 29 -10.86 7.83 2.79
CA LEU A 29 -9.81 8.61 2.12
C LEU A 29 -10.38 9.54 1.03
N ARG A 30 -11.44 9.13 0.34
CA ARG A 30 -12.07 9.92 -0.73
C ARG A 30 -12.76 11.15 -0.15
N LEU A 31 -13.39 11.01 1.01
CA LEU A 31 -13.96 12.14 1.75
C LEU A 31 -12.88 13.17 2.10
N ALA A 32 -11.76 12.73 2.68
CA ALA A 32 -10.65 13.63 3.04
C ALA A 32 -10.08 14.38 1.83
N ILE A 33 -9.89 13.69 0.70
CA ILE A 33 -9.42 14.31 -0.55
C ILE A 33 -10.44 15.33 -1.07
N ALA A 34 -11.73 14.98 -1.08
CA ALA A 34 -12.78 15.90 -1.51
C ALA A 34 -12.84 17.17 -0.64
N LEU A 35 -12.78 17.02 0.69
CA LEU A 35 -12.74 18.15 1.62
C LEU A 35 -11.52 19.04 1.38
N LEU A 36 -10.34 18.44 1.16
CA LEU A 36 -9.12 19.20 0.87
C LEU A 36 -9.24 20.00 -0.43
N LEU A 37 -9.83 19.43 -1.49
CA LEU A 37 -10.07 20.14 -2.74
C LEU A 37 -11.04 21.31 -2.57
N VAL A 38 -12.11 21.12 -1.80
CA VAL A 38 -13.07 22.21 -1.50
C VAL A 38 -12.41 23.33 -0.69
N ILE A 39 -11.59 22.99 0.32
CA ILE A 39 -10.81 23.97 1.09
C ILE A 39 -9.85 24.74 0.16
N ALA A 40 -9.15 24.05 -0.74
CA ALA A 40 -8.21 24.66 -1.65
C ALA A 40 -8.89 25.64 -2.62
N ILE A 41 -10.00 25.24 -3.25
CA ILE A 41 -10.77 26.10 -4.15
C ILE A 41 -11.30 27.33 -3.41
N SER A 42 -11.83 27.13 -2.20
CA SER A 42 -12.34 28.22 -1.36
C SER A 42 -11.23 29.19 -0.96
N SER A 43 -10.06 28.67 -0.58
CA SER A 43 -8.91 29.49 -0.20
C SER A 43 -8.37 30.29 -1.39
N ILE A 44 -8.24 29.69 -2.57
CA ILE A 44 -7.84 30.39 -3.80
C ILE A 44 -8.83 31.52 -4.11
N SER A 45 -10.13 31.23 -4.04
CA SER A 45 -11.18 32.24 -4.31
C SER A 45 -11.14 33.40 -3.31
N GLY A 46 -10.95 33.10 -2.03
CA GLY A 46 -10.79 34.11 -0.97
C GLY A 46 -9.45 34.86 -1.00
N THR A 47 -8.47 34.38 -1.77
CA THR A 47 -7.24 35.14 -2.06
C THR A 47 -7.40 36.05 -3.28
N VAL A 48 -8.24 35.66 -4.25
CA VAL A 48 -8.53 36.47 -5.45
C VAL A 48 -9.45 37.64 -5.13
N ILE A 49 -10.45 37.46 -4.25
CA ILE A 49 -11.39 38.50 -3.83
C ILE A 49 -10.83 39.21 -2.59
N GLU A 50 -10.77 40.55 -2.62
CA GLU A 50 -10.37 41.36 -1.47
C GLU A 50 -11.26 41.04 -0.26
N GLN A 51 -10.67 40.84 0.92
CA GLN A 51 -11.38 40.38 2.10
C GLN A 51 -11.62 41.52 3.08
N GLY A 52 -12.82 41.61 3.65
CA GLY A 52 -13.15 42.54 4.74
C GLY A 52 -13.23 44.02 4.35
N GLU A 53 -13.31 44.32 3.04
CA GLU A 53 -13.49 45.68 2.55
C GLU A 53 -14.92 46.21 2.72
N SER A 54 -15.11 47.50 2.46
CA SER A 54 -16.42 48.15 2.56
C SER A 54 -17.40 47.70 1.46
N ILE A 55 -18.71 47.81 1.71
CA ILE A 55 -19.74 47.48 0.71
C ILE A 55 -19.58 48.33 -0.56
N ASN A 56 -19.20 49.61 -0.41
CA ASN A 56 -18.97 50.51 -1.54
C ASN A 56 -17.82 50.04 -2.42
N PHE A 57 -16.73 49.56 -1.81
CA PHE A 57 -15.61 48.97 -2.53
C PHE A 57 -16.05 47.80 -3.41
N TYR A 58 -16.89 46.90 -2.91
CA TYR A 58 -17.38 45.78 -3.72
C TYR A 58 -18.32 46.22 -4.83
N GLN A 59 -19.17 47.24 -4.59
CA GLN A 59 -20.07 47.77 -5.63
C GLN A 59 -19.30 48.42 -6.79
N GLU A 60 -18.20 49.10 -6.51
CA GLU A 60 -17.35 49.74 -7.51
C GLU A 60 -16.51 48.72 -8.30
N ASN A 61 -15.93 47.71 -7.64
CA ASN A 61 -15.03 46.75 -8.27
C ASN A 61 -15.75 45.52 -8.87
N TYR A 62 -16.94 45.17 -8.37
CA TYR A 62 -17.73 44.02 -8.82
C TYR A 62 -19.16 44.43 -9.22
N PRO A 63 -19.34 45.26 -10.26
CA PRO A 63 -20.63 45.80 -10.67
C PRO A 63 -21.59 44.72 -11.21
N GLU A 64 -22.90 45.02 -11.20
CA GLU A 64 -23.92 44.08 -11.71
C GLU A 64 -23.85 43.89 -13.24
N LYS A 65 -23.42 44.94 -13.97
CA LYS A 65 -23.30 44.93 -15.43
C LYS A 65 -22.12 45.80 -15.87
N PRO A 66 -21.09 45.25 -16.56
CA PRO A 66 -20.87 43.82 -16.83
C PRO A 66 -20.37 43.06 -15.60
N ALA A 67 -20.96 41.90 -15.31
CA ALA A 67 -20.50 41.04 -14.22
C ALA A 67 -19.14 40.40 -14.55
N LEU A 68 -18.25 40.32 -13.55
CA LEU A 68 -16.94 39.68 -13.73
C LEU A 68 -17.15 38.17 -13.97
N PHE A 69 -16.49 37.61 -14.97
CA PHE A 69 -16.70 36.23 -15.43
C PHE A 69 -18.16 35.86 -15.82
N GLY A 70 -19.03 36.86 -16.01
CA GLY A 70 -20.44 36.67 -16.39
C GLY A 70 -21.39 36.27 -15.26
N PHE A 71 -20.91 36.05 -14.03
CA PHE A 71 -21.75 35.68 -12.89
C PHE A 71 -21.34 36.34 -11.56
N LEU A 72 -20.10 36.82 -11.42
CA LEU A 72 -19.57 37.34 -10.17
C LEU A 72 -19.95 38.82 -10.02
N THR A 73 -20.83 39.09 -9.07
CA THR A 73 -21.30 40.44 -8.72
C THR A 73 -21.14 40.65 -7.21
N TRP A 74 -21.09 41.91 -6.76
CA TRP A 74 -21.02 42.26 -5.34
C TRP A 74 -22.11 41.59 -4.50
N LYS A 75 -23.32 41.40 -5.06
CA LYS A 75 -24.42 40.70 -4.40
C LYS A 75 -24.11 39.22 -4.17
N VAL A 76 -23.51 38.54 -5.15
CA VAL A 76 -23.14 37.13 -5.03
C VAL A 76 -22.02 36.95 -4.01
N ILE A 77 -21.05 37.87 -4.01
CA ILE A 77 -19.95 37.88 -3.04
C ILE A 77 -20.49 37.98 -1.61
N LEU A 78 -21.37 38.96 -1.35
CA LEU A 78 -21.97 39.13 -0.01
C LEU A 78 -22.96 38.02 0.36
N LEU A 79 -23.74 37.50 -0.60
CA LEU A 79 -24.71 36.43 -0.35
C LEU A 79 -24.04 35.12 0.07
N LEU A 80 -22.90 34.81 -0.55
CA LEU A 80 -22.10 33.63 -0.23
C LEU A 80 -21.06 33.89 0.87
N GLU A 81 -21.07 35.10 1.46
CA GLU A 81 -20.09 35.55 2.46
C GLU A 81 -18.62 35.38 1.99
N LEU A 82 -18.38 35.56 0.68
CA LEU A 82 -17.05 35.43 0.07
C LEU A 82 -16.11 36.58 0.40
N ASP A 83 -16.61 37.66 1.01
CA ASP A 83 -15.82 38.78 1.51
C ASP A 83 -15.10 38.47 2.83
N HIS A 84 -15.47 37.39 3.52
CA HIS A 84 -14.82 36.96 4.75
C HIS A 84 -14.76 35.42 4.90
N VAL A 85 -14.39 34.74 3.80
CA VAL A 85 -14.37 33.26 3.65
C VAL A 85 -13.84 32.55 4.90
N TYR A 86 -12.69 32.98 5.42
CA TYR A 86 -11.99 32.31 6.53
C TYR A 86 -12.70 32.36 7.89
N ARG A 87 -13.70 33.23 8.05
CA ARG A 87 -14.52 33.34 9.27
C ARG A 87 -15.95 32.82 9.09
N THR A 88 -16.35 32.50 7.86
CA THR A 88 -17.69 31.97 7.58
C THR A 88 -17.91 30.62 8.27
N TRP A 89 -19.15 30.39 8.70
CA TRP A 89 -19.51 29.14 9.37
C TRP A 89 -19.28 27.93 8.46
N TRP A 90 -19.58 28.05 7.15
CA TRP A 90 -19.46 26.96 6.21
C TRP A 90 -17.98 26.53 6.04
N PHE A 91 -17.05 27.48 5.92
CA PHE A 91 -15.63 27.17 5.76
C PHE A 91 -15.06 26.55 7.04
N LEU A 92 -15.41 27.10 8.21
CA LEU A 92 -15.01 26.55 9.51
C LEU A 92 -15.55 25.14 9.72
N SER A 93 -16.80 24.87 9.30
CA SER A 93 -17.40 23.54 9.38
C SER A 93 -16.65 22.52 8.53
N ILE A 94 -16.23 22.91 7.32
CA ILE A 94 -15.42 22.07 6.44
C ILE A 94 -14.04 21.78 7.07
N LEU A 95 -13.41 22.80 7.67
CA LEU A 95 -12.11 22.64 8.34
C LEU A 95 -12.21 21.69 9.55
N ILE A 96 -13.25 21.85 10.37
CA ILE A 96 -13.52 20.97 11.51
C ILE A 96 -13.78 19.54 11.03
N LEU A 97 -14.60 19.37 9.99
CA LEU A 97 -14.89 18.06 9.41
C LEU A 97 -13.64 17.39 8.82
N PHE A 98 -12.78 18.17 8.15
CA PHE A 98 -11.50 17.70 7.65
C PHE A 98 -10.58 17.26 8.78
N GLY A 99 -10.45 18.04 9.85
CA GLY A 99 -9.70 17.67 11.05
C GLY A 99 -10.23 16.39 11.70
N ALA A 100 -11.54 16.25 11.82
CA ALA A 100 -12.18 15.04 12.34
C ALA A 100 -11.91 13.83 11.42
N SER A 101 -11.95 14.01 10.11
CA SER A 101 -11.64 12.97 9.13
C SER A 101 -10.18 12.50 9.22
N LEU A 102 -9.21 13.42 9.33
CA LEU A 102 -7.80 13.08 9.52
C LEU A 102 -7.57 12.36 10.85
N THR A 103 -8.19 12.85 11.93
CA THR A 103 -8.10 12.23 13.25
C THR A 103 -8.66 10.80 13.23
N ALA A 104 -9.84 10.61 12.64
CA ALA A 104 -10.44 9.29 12.46
C ALA A 104 -9.57 8.36 11.60
N CYS A 105 -9.00 8.87 10.50
CA CYS A 105 -8.06 8.12 9.65
C CYS A 105 -6.84 7.62 10.42
N THR A 106 -6.22 8.49 11.23
CA THR A 106 -5.04 8.16 12.05
C THR A 106 -5.35 7.03 13.03
N PHE A 107 -6.46 7.13 13.78
CA PHE A 107 -6.81 6.12 14.78
C PHE A 107 -7.30 4.79 14.20
N THR A 108 -7.97 4.82 13.05
CA THR A 108 -8.54 3.60 12.45
C THR A 108 -7.55 2.84 11.58
N ARG A 109 -6.64 3.52 10.86
CA ARG A 109 -5.76 2.88 9.87
C ARG A 109 -4.30 2.83 10.31
N GLN A 110 -3.76 3.89 10.89
CA GLN A 110 -2.32 3.99 11.19
C GLN A 110 -1.96 3.28 12.50
N MET A 111 -2.79 3.41 13.54
CA MET A 111 -2.55 2.77 14.84
C MET A 111 -2.49 1.23 14.79
N PRO A 112 -3.39 0.52 14.06
CA PRO A 112 -3.26 -0.93 13.90
C PRO A 112 -2.01 -1.37 13.13
N ALA A 113 -1.60 -0.60 12.12
CA ALA A 113 -0.39 -0.91 11.34
C ALA A 113 0.86 -0.85 12.23
N LEU A 114 0.96 0.15 13.12
CA LEU A 114 2.07 0.30 14.06
C LEU A 114 2.09 -0.84 15.10
N LYS A 115 0.93 -1.27 15.58
CA LYS A 115 0.81 -2.47 16.43
C LYS A 115 1.19 -3.75 15.68
N SER A 116 0.91 -3.84 14.38
CA SER A 116 1.31 -4.98 13.56
C SER A 116 2.81 -5.01 13.30
N ALA A 117 3.45 -3.85 13.11
CA ALA A 117 4.91 -3.72 12.97
C ALA A 117 5.64 -4.20 14.24
N ASN A 118 5.13 -3.85 15.42
CA ASN A 118 5.64 -4.37 16.70
C ASN A 118 5.42 -5.88 16.91
N ARG A 119 4.60 -6.53 16.07
CA ARG A 119 4.39 -7.99 16.09
C ARG A 119 5.27 -8.74 15.09
N TRP A 120 6.28 -8.10 14.49
CA TRP A 120 7.31 -8.82 13.73
C TRP A 120 7.94 -9.89 14.61
N LYS A 121 7.54 -11.14 14.34
CA LYS A 121 8.09 -12.32 14.98
C LYS A 121 9.46 -12.54 14.36
N PHE A 122 10.51 -12.11 15.06
CA PHE A 122 11.83 -12.69 14.83
C PHE A 122 11.72 -14.21 14.98
N TYR A 123 12.29 -14.96 14.04
CA TYR A 123 12.41 -16.40 14.17
C TYR A 123 13.24 -16.68 15.44
N ASN A 124 12.65 -17.38 16.40
CA ASN A 124 13.29 -17.64 17.70
C ASN A 124 13.65 -19.12 17.88
N LYS A 125 13.11 -20.00 17.05
CA LYS A 125 13.41 -21.44 17.09
C LYS A 125 14.36 -21.77 15.94
N LYS A 126 15.43 -22.52 16.23
CA LYS A 126 16.39 -23.04 15.24
C LYS A 126 15.71 -23.66 14.01
N GLN A 127 14.68 -24.46 14.25
CA GLN A 127 13.89 -25.15 13.21
C GLN A 127 13.17 -24.20 12.23
N GLN A 128 12.92 -22.95 12.60
CA GLN A 128 12.33 -21.96 11.69
C GLN A 128 13.37 -21.42 10.69
N PHE A 129 14.64 -21.39 11.09
CA PHE A 129 15.74 -20.98 10.22
C PHE A 129 16.11 -22.09 9.24
N GLU A 130 16.00 -23.36 9.61
CA GLU A 130 16.26 -24.52 8.74
C GLU A 130 15.36 -24.58 7.50
N ASN A 131 14.19 -23.92 7.54
CA ASN A 131 13.26 -23.85 6.42
C ASN A 131 13.54 -22.69 5.45
N LEU A 132 14.57 -21.87 5.71
CA LEU A 132 14.96 -20.79 4.81
C LEU A 132 15.77 -21.33 3.64
N ALA A 133 15.58 -20.76 2.45
CA ALA A 133 16.29 -21.15 1.24
C ALA A 133 17.82 -21.03 1.37
N LEU A 134 18.30 -20.13 2.24
CA LEU A 134 19.69 -20.00 2.66
C LEU A 134 19.77 -20.19 4.18
N SER A 135 19.90 -21.44 4.62
CA SER A 135 20.23 -21.78 6.00
C SER A 135 21.47 -22.65 6.04
N THR A 136 22.43 -22.33 6.90
CA THR A 136 23.60 -23.16 7.17
C THR A 136 23.93 -23.12 8.66
N GLU A 137 24.24 -24.27 9.26
CA GLU A 137 24.74 -24.35 10.63
C GLU A 137 26.27 -24.37 10.59
N ILE A 138 26.89 -23.58 11.47
CA ILE A 138 28.35 -23.41 11.49
C ILE A 138 28.82 -23.67 12.91
N GLU A 139 29.50 -24.79 13.14
CA GLU A 139 29.95 -25.20 14.48
C GLU A 139 31.15 -24.38 14.98
N LYS A 140 32.08 -24.01 14.08
CA LYS A 140 33.24 -23.15 14.36
C LYS A 140 33.70 -22.45 13.08
N ALA A 141 33.41 -21.15 12.93
CA ALA A 141 33.96 -20.36 11.84
C ALA A 141 34.57 -19.06 12.34
N SER A 142 35.74 -18.72 11.81
CA SER A 142 36.28 -17.38 11.81
C SER A 142 35.55 -16.55 10.74
N LEU A 143 35.50 -15.22 10.91
CA LEU A 143 34.90 -14.31 9.93
C LEU A 143 35.48 -14.48 8.52
N ASP A 144 36.78 -14.79 8.40
CA ASP A 144 37.45 -15.07 7.11
C ASP A 144 36.90 -16.32 6.39
N SER A 145 36.56 -17.36 7.15
CA SER A 145 35.96 -18.58 6.58
C SER A 145 34.48 -18.40 6.22
N LEU A 146 33.79 -17.51 6.93
CA LEU A 146 32.37 -17.19 6.70
C LEU A 146 32.16 -16.51 5.34
N GLU A 147 33.03 -15.58 4.96
CA GLU A 147 32.96 -14.92 3.66
C GLU A 147 33.01 -15.94 2.51
N LYS A 148 33.96 -16.88 2.59
CA LYS A 148 34.15 -17.94 1.57
C LYS A 148 32.95 -18.88 1.48
N ILE A 149 32.39 -19.29 2.62
CA ILE A 149 31.22 -20.18 2.67
C ILE A 149 29.99 -19.47 2.07
N LEU A 150 29.76 -18.21 2.45
CA LEU A 150 28.65 -17.42 1.95
C LEU A 150 28.76 -17.18 0.45
N GLN A 151 29.95 -16.86 -0.05
CA GLN A 151 30.19 -16.71 -1.49
C GLN A 151 29.88 -17.99 -2.27
N HIS A 152 30.32 -19.15 -1.76
CA HIS A 152 30.10 -20.43 -2.42
C HIS A 152 28.62 -20.87 -2.40
N GLU A 153 27.94 -20.76 -1.26
CA GLU A 153 26.49 -21.08 -1.16
C GLU A 153 25.64 -20.09 -1.98
N HIS A 154 25.96 -18.79 -1.97
CA HIS A 154 25.26 -17.80 -2.78
C HIS A 154 25.43 -18.08 -4.28
N LEU A 155 26.64 -18.40 -4.72
CA LEU A 155 26.90 -18.75 -6.13
C LEU A 155 26.10 -19.99 -6.54
N ASN A 156 26.08 -21.03 -5.71
CA ASN A 156 25.29 -22.24 -6.00
C ASN A 156 23.79 -21.94 -6.04
N PHE A 157 23.28 -21.10 -5.14
CA PHE A 157 21.89 -20.65 -5.17
C PHE A 157 21.54 -19.96 -6.51
N VAL A 158 22.34 -18.98 -6.93
CA VAL A 158 22.12 -18.25 -8.20
C VAL A 158 22.15 -19.21 -9.40
N ARG A 159 23.14 -20.11 -9.45
CA ARG A 159 23.25 -21.12 -10.51
C ARG A 159 22.06 -22.06 -10.55
N LEU A 160 21.53 -22.47 -9.40
CA LEU A 160 20.35 -23.34 -9.31
C LEU A 160 19.07 -22.62 -9.72
N GLU A 161 18.90 -21.34 -9.37
CA GLU A 161 17.76 -20.53 -9.83
C GLU A 161 17.78 -20.35 -11.35
N GLN A 162 18.95 -20.09 -11.93
CA GLN A 162 19.13 -20.08 -13.38
C GLN A 162 18.79 -21.45 -13.98
N ALA A 163 19.25 -22.55 -13.38
CA ALA A 163 18.93 -23.90 -13.86
C ALA A 163 17.42 -24.18 -13.84
N LYS A 164 16.71 -23.78 -12.78
CA LYS A 164 15.23 -23.90 -12.71
C LYS A 164 14.56 -23.13 -13.85
N HIS A 165 15.02 -21.91 -14.12
CA HIS A 165 14.52 -21.10 -15.23
C HIS A 165 14.76 -21.79 -16.58
N LEU A 166 15.97 -22.33 -16.80
CA LEU A 166 16.32 -23.03 -18.03
C LEU A 166 15.47 -24.30 -18.22
N LEU A 167 15.29 -25.09 -17.15
CA LEU A 167 14.49 -26.32 -17.16
C LEU A 167 13.01 -26.06 -17.43
N ARG A 168 12.48 -24.92 -16.98
CA ARG A 168 11.07 -24.56 -17.15
C ARG A 168 10.76 -24.05 -18.55
N ASN A 169 11.64 -23.22 -19.12
CA ASN A 169 11.32 -22.44 -20.32
C ASN A 169 11.92 -23.00 -21.61
N TYR A 170 12.92 -23.88 -21.52
CA TYR A 170 13.70 -24.34 -22.67
C TYR A 170 13.80 -25.87 -22.74
N GLY A 171 14.00 -26.40 -23.95
CA GLY A 171 14.08 -27.84 -24.26
C GLY A 171 15.49 -28.45 -24.20
N MET A 172 16.49 -27.76 -23.65
CA MET A 172 17.90 -28.17 -23.62
C MET A 172 18.12 -29.52 -22.92
N THR A 173 19.21 -30.22 -23.16
CA THR A 173 19.56 -31.42 -22.38
C THR A 173 19.98 -31.06 -20.94
N ILE A 174 19.93 -32.01 -20.00
CA ILE A 174 20.38 -31.76 -18.61
C ILE A 174 21.87 -31.38 -18.57
N LYS A 175 22.68 -31.92 -19.49
CA LYS A 175 24.11 -31.57 -19.61
C LYS A 175 24.31 -30.12 -20.07
N GLU A 176 23.54 -29.68 -21.05
CA GLU A 176 23.58 -28.28 -21.53
C GLU A 176 23.13 -27.30 -20.45
N VAL A 177 22.07 -27.62 -19.71
CA VAL A 177 21.64 -26.79 -18.57
C VAL A 177 22.74 -26.68 -17.52
N ALA A 178 23.39 -27.78 -17.17
CA ALA A 178 24.50 -27.77 -16.21
C ALA A 178 25.64 -26.87 -16.69
N ALA A 179 26.04 -27.00 -17.96
CA ALA A 179 27.09 -26.18 -18.56
C ALA A 179 26.73 -24.68 -18.58
N ASN A 180 25.49 -24.34 -18.97
CA ASN A 180 25.01 -22.95 -19.01
C ASN A 180 24.90 -22.31 -17.62
N CYS A 181 24.70 -23.11 -16.57
CA CYS A 181 24.69 -22.65 -15.19
C CYS A 181 26.09 -22.69 -14.54
N GLY A 182 27.15 -22.92 -15.31
CA GLY A 182 28.53 -22.89 -14.82
C GLY A 182 28.94 -24.11 -13.97
N PHE A 183 28.26 -25.24 -14.13
CA PHE A 183 28.67 -26.52 -13.54
C PHE A 183 29.56 -27.29 -14.52
N ALA A 184 30.78 -27.60 -14.10
CA ALA A 184 31.71 -28.41 -14.89
C ALA A 184 31.27 -29.88 -15.01
N ASP A 185 30.63 -30.42 -13.96
CA ASP A 185 30.15 -31.81 -13.93
C ASP A 185 28.62 -31.86 -13.81
N SER A 186 27.98 -32.45 -14.83
CA SER A 186 26.53 -32.68 -14.87
C SER A 186 26.03 -33.61 -13.75
N ASN A 187 26.85 -34.56 -13.27
CA ASN A 187 26.48 -35.46 -12.19
C ASN A 187 26.48 -34.74 -10.83
N TYR A 188 27.49 -33.90 -10.58
CA TYR A 188 27.50 -32.99 -9.44
C TYR A 188 26.27 -32.08 -9.43
N PHE A 189 25.97 -31.45 -10.57
CA PHE A 189 24.76 -30.63 -10.73
C PHE A 189 23.49 -31.42 -10.38
N CYS A 190 23.31 -32.63 -10.89
CA CYS A 190 22.11 -33.42 -10.61
C CYS A 190 21.96 -33.77 -9.12
N ARG A 191 23.07 -34.10 -8.44
CA ARG A 191 23.08 -34.36 -6.99
C ARG A 191 22.72 -33.11 -6.19
N LEU A 192 23.37 -31.99 -6.49
CA LEU A 192 23.14 -30.72 -5.81
C LEU A 192 21.71 -30.20 -6.03
N PHE A 193 21.22 -30.27 -7.26
CA PHE A 193 19.86 -29.86 -7.62
C PHE A 193 18.83 -30.69 -6.85
N ARG A 194 19.00 -32.02 -6.79
CA ARG A 194 18.12 -32.89 -6.01
C ARG A 194 18.19 -32.58 -4.51
N GLN A 195 19.38 -32.34 -3.96
CA GLN A 195 19.56 -32.01 -2.55
C GLN A 195 18.85 -30.70 -2.16
N LYS A 196 18.88 -29.68 -3.04
CA LYS A 196 18.31 -28.36 -2.74
C LYS A 196 16.85 -28.18 -3.20
N THR A 197 16.30 -29.10 -4.01
CA THR A 197 14.93 -28.98 -4.57
C THR A 197 14.04 -30.21 -4.37
N ASP A 198 14.56 -31.25 -3.71
CA ASP A 198 13.94 -32.56 -3.50
C ASP A 198 13.54 -33.32 -4.77
N ARG A 199 13.95 -32.84 -5.96
CA ARG A 199 13.59 -33.40 -7.26
C ARG A 199 14.80 -33.44 -8.19
N THR A 200 14.87 -34.43 -9.08
CA THR A 200 15.90 -34.40 -10.13
C THR A 200 15.58 -33.32 -11.18
N PRO A 201 16.58 -32.77 -11.89
CA PRO A 201 16.35 -31.80 -12.96
C PRO A 201 15.32 -32.26 -14.01
N SER A 202 15.33 -33.55 -14.36
CA SER A 202 14.38 -34.15 -15.29
C SER A 202 12.95 -34.20 -14.73
N GLN A 203 12.80 -34.63 -13.46
CA GLN A 203 11.50 -34.61 -12.77
C GLN A 203 10.95 -33.19 -12.63
N TYR A 204 11.82 -32.22 -12.32
CA TYR A 204 11.46 -30.81 -12.23
C TYR A 204 10.92 -30.33 -13.58
N ARG A 205 11.62 -30.58 -14.68
CA ARG A 205 11.15 -30.25 -16.03
C ARG A 205 9.76 -30.84 -16.33
N MET A 206 9.58 -32.14 -16.10
CA MET A 206 8.32 -32.83 -16.38
C MET A 206 7.13 -32.24 -15.61
N GLN A 207 7.34 -31.82 -14.37
CA GLN A 207 6.31 -31.17 -13.55
C GLN A 207 5.82 -29.84 -14.15
N TYR A 208 6.70 -29.05 -14.75
CA TYR A 208 6.31 -27.73 -15.30
C TYR A 208 5.86 -27.80 -16.77
N HIS A 209 6.42 -28.72 -17.57
CA HIS A 209 6.00 -28.91 -18.96
C HIS A 209 4.63 -29.60 -19.09
N SER A 210 4.22 -30.43 -18.12
CA SER A 210 2.84 -30.95 -18.08
C SER A 210 1.77 -29.86 -17.91
N LYS A 211 2.14 -28.67 -17.40
CA LYS A 211 1.28 -27.48 -17.28
C LYS A 211 1.32 -26.55 -18.50
N ALA A 212 2.30 -26.70 -19.39
CA ALA A 212 2.59 -25.79 -20.51
C ALA A 212 2.16 -26.33 -21.88
N LYS A 213 1.02 -27.04 -21.94
CA LYS A 213 0.51 -27.71 -23.16
C LYS A 213 0.10 -26.77 -24.31
N TYR A 214 0.38 -25.46 -24.24
CA TYR A 214 -0.07 -24.45 -25.21
C TYR A 214 1.01 -23.51 -25.76
N ASP A 215 2.25 -23.53 -25.25
CA ASP A 215 3.32 -22.66 -25.77
C ASP A 215 4.52 -23.49 -26.28
N PRO A 216 4.99 -23.27 -27.51
CA PRO A 216 6.19 -23.94 -28.01
C PRO A 216 7.44 -23.51 -27.21
N PRO A 217 8.42 -24.40 -27.02
CA PRO A 217 9.64 -24.08 -26.28
C PRO A 217 10.38 -22.92 -26.95
N ARG A 218 10.77 -21.92 -26.14
CA ARG A 218 11.56 -20.78 -26.63
C ARG A 218 12.96 -21.27 -27.01
N SER A 219 13.54 -20.70 -28.06
CA SER A 219 14.93 -20.97 -28.45
C SER A 219 15.88 -20.54 -27.33
N PRO A 220 16.93 -21.32 -27.02
CA PRO A 220 17.86 -20.99 -25.94
C PRO A 220 18.54 -19.63 -26.17
N PRO A 221 18.87 -18.89 -25.09
CA PRO A 221 19.68 -17.69 -25.19
C PRO A 221 21.07 -18.04 -25.75
N VAL A 222 21.55 -17.21 -26.68
CA VAL A 222 22.90 -17.31 -27.29
C VAL A 222 23.97 -16.88 -26.28
#